data_AF-A0A7D9LAT0-F1
#
_entry.id   AF-A0A7D9LAT0-F1
#
_cell.length_a   1.000
_cell.length_b   1.000
_cell.length_c   1.000
_cell.angle_alpha   90.00
_cell.angle_beta   90.00
_cell.angle_gamma   90.00
#
_symmetry.space_group_name_H-M   'P 1'
#
loop_
_entity.id
_entity.type
_entity.pdbx_description
1 polymer ?
#
loop_
_entity_poly.entity_id
_entity_poly.type
_entity_poly.pdbx_seq_one_letter_code
_entity_poly.pdbx_strand_id
1 'polypeptide(L)'
;EAALTSLKSLNRNDVVEVRALQRPPPGVKLVIDAVCIIKGVKPKKVAGEKVGTKVDDYWEPGKALLQDPAKFLEGLFKFDKDNIPDSNIQKIQPYIDNEDFTPAAIAKVSKACTSICLWVRAMHKYHFVVRSVAPKREALKKATEDLQETQRVLGEAKDRLREVEEGIASLQAKYEECVAKKEELEFKTELCTARLTRAEKLIGGLVDEKGRWQESVTEFDGQIINVVGDVMISSGVIAYLGSFTGEYRTAMVTEWLTHLVDLEIPHSTACSLVSTLGDAVKIRNWQIAGLPRDTLSVENGVIVQNSQRWPLFIDPQAQANKWIKNMEKESGIDVIKLTDKDFLRSLENAVRFGKPCLLENVAEELDPALEPILLKQTFKQSGSTVIKLGDAIIPYHDDFKFYITTKLPNPHYTPEVSTKVTIVNFTLAPSGLEDQLLAIAVAEERPDLEEAKNQLIVSNAKMKQELKEIEDKILHKLSSSEGNPVDDVDLIQTLEASKVKAGEIKAKVVIAEQTEKDIDETRSQYIPVAVRTRILFFCTYDL
;
A
#
# COMPACT_ATOMS: atom_id res chain seq x y z
N GLU A 1 -61.56 4.41 75.09
CA GLU A 1 -62.75 4.30 74.20
C GLU A 1 -64.02 3.88 74.93
N ALA A 2 -64.06 2.79 75.72
CA ALA A 2 -65.28 2.31 76.40
C ALA A 2 -66.05 3.37 77.25
N ALA A 3 -65.34 4.27 77.95
CA ALA A 3 -65.96 5.33 78.73
C ALA A 3 -66.59 6.46 77.87
N LEU A 4 -66.00 6.77 76.70
CA LEU A 4 -66.56 7.75 75.76
C LEU A 4 -67.82 7.18 75.07
N THR A 5 -67.86 5.87 74.84
CA THR A 5 -69.06 5.18 74.32
C THR A 5 -70.20 5.19 75.34
N SER A 6 -69.89 4.91 76.62
CA SER A 6 -70.87 4.95 77.73
C SER A 6 -71.40 6.37 78.03
N LEU A 7 -70.61 7.41 77.75
CA LEU A 7 -71.09 8.81 77.80
C LEU A 7 -72.08 9.15 76.68
N LYS A 8 -71.95 8.54 75.49
CA LYS A 8 -72.87 8.79 74.36
C LYS A 8 -74.28 8.24 74.60
N SER A 9 -74.44 7.31 75.55
CA SER A 9 -75.75 6.78 75.95
C SER A 9 -76.50 7.63 76.97
N LEU A 10 -75.89 8.70 77.51
CA LEU A 10 -76.59 9.66 78.37
C LEU A 10 -77.38 10.65 77.53
N ASN A 11 -78.65 10.84 77.88
CA ASN A 11 -79.51 11.83 77.25
C ASN A 11 -79.73 13.05 78.18
N ARG A 12 -80.31 14.13 77.64
CA ARG A 12 -80.50 15.38 78.40
C ARG A 12 -81.42 15.19 79.62
N ASN A 13 -82.37 14.26 79.55
CA ASN A 13 -83.34 14.03 80.61
C ASN A 13 -82.68 13.39 81.83
N ASP A 14 -81.72 12.48 81.63
CA ASP A 14 -80.93 11.86 82.70
C ASP A 14 -80.17 12.89 83.56
N VAL A 15 -79.67 13.97 82.94
CA VAL A 15 -78.96 15.07 83.62
C VAL A 15 -79.92 15.98 84.38
N VAL A 16 -81.11 16.23 83.83
CA VAL A 16 -82.18 17.00 84.48
C VAL A 16 -82.70 16.29 85.72
N GLU A 17 -82.84 14.95 85.66
CA GLU A 17 -83.27 14.11 86.78
C GLU A 17 -82.32 14.19 87.96
N VAL A 18 -81.00 14.08 87.72
CA VAL A 18 -79.98 14.21 88.76
C VAL A 18 -79.98 15.60 89.41
N ARG A 19 -80.27 16.66 88.65
CA ARG A 19 -80.36 18.04 89.16
C ARG A 19 -81.61 18.29 90.01
N ALA A 20 -82.73 17.64 89.70
CA ALA A 20 -84.02 17.85 90.36
C ALA A 20 -84.07 17.29 91.80
N LEU A 21 -83.06 16.49 92.20
CA LEU A 21 -82.93 15.95 93.55
C LEU A 21 -82.71 17.05 94.60
N GLN A 22 -83.68 17.22 95.51
CA GLN A 22 -83.57 18.14 96.66
C GLN A 22 -82.65 17.59 97.76
N ARG A 23 -82.62 16.26 97.94
CA ARG A 23 -81.68 15.54 98.81
C ARG A 23 -81.11 14.35 98.03
N PRO A 24 -79.92 14.46 97.42
CA PRO A 24 -79.35 13.38 96.62
C PRO A 24 -78.91 12.20 97.50
N PRO A 25 -79.01 10.95 97.01
CA PRO A 25 -78.37 9.80 97.64
C PRO A 25 -76.84 9.98 97.73
N PRO A 26 -76.17 9.39 98.74
CA PRO A 26 -74.72 9.52 98.93
C PRO A 26 -73.89 9.18 97.68
N GLY A 27 -74.26 8.13 96.94
CA GLY A 27 -73.58 7.74 95.71
C GLY A 27 -73.68 8.75 94.56
N VAL A 28 -74.79 9.50 94.47
CA VAL A 28 -74.96 10.58 93.48
C VAL A 28 -74.09 11.78 93.85
N LYS A 29 -73.99 12.09 95.15
CA LYS A 29 -73.12 13.16 95.66
C LYS A 29 -71.65 12.89 95.32
N LEU A 30 -71.15 11.67 95.58
CA LEU A 30 -69.77 11.28 95.25
C LEU A 30 -69.41 11.45 93.76
N VAL A 31 -70.36 11.16 92.85
CA VAL A 31 -70.17 11.32 91.40
C VAL A 31 -70.09 12.76 90.97
N ILE A 32 -70.97 13.61 91.49
CA ILE A 32 -70.93 15.03 91.17
C ILE A 32 -69.70 15.70 91.78
N ASP A 33 -69.31 15.32 92.99
CA ASP A 33 -68.09 15.80 93.65
C ASP A 33 -66.85 15.44 92.83
N ALA A 34 -66.73 14.18 92.38
CA ALA A 34 -65.61 13.74 91.55
C ALA A 34 -65.56 14.46 90.19
N VAL A 35 -66.69 14.69 89.52
CA VAL A 35 -66.71 15.46 88.27
C VAL A 35 -66.30 16.91 88.50
N CYS A 36 -66.77 17.53 89.59
CA CYS A 36 -66.37 18.88 89.96
C CYS A 36 -64.86 18.97 90.21
N ILE A 37 -64.27 17.97 90.86
CA ILE A 37 -62.83 17.90 91.11
C ILE A 37 -62.03 17.75 89.80
N ILE A 38 -62.41 16.84 88.89
CA ILE A 38 -61.72 16.70 87.59
C ILE A 38 -61.83 17.97 86.74
N LYS A 39 -62.99 18.65 86.75
CA LYS A 39 -63.19 19.90 86.02
C LYS A 39 -62.65 21.14 86.75
N GLY A 40 -62.03 20.98 87.92
CA GLY A 40 -61.38 22.07 88.68
C GLY A 40 -62.35 23.08 89.32
N VAL A 41 -63.58 22.67 89.63
CA VAL A 41 -64.63 23.53 90.20
C VAL A 41 -64.39 23.69 91.71
N LYS A 42 -64.41 24.93 92.21
CA LYS A 42 -64.14 25.23 93.63
C LYS A 42 -65.33 24.81 94.53
N PRO A 43 -65.09 24.18 95.70
CA PRO A 43 -66.16 23.82 96.63
C PRO A 43 -66.75 25.03 97.36
N LYS A 44 -67.95 24.86 97.90
CA LYS A 44 -68.55 25.80 98.85
C LYS A 44 -68.32 25.26 100.27
N LYS A 45 -67.77 26.08 101.17
CA LYS A 45 -67.51 25.64 102.56
C LYS A 45 -68.79 25.72 103.40
N VAL A 46 -69.26 24.60 103.93
CA VAL A 46 -70.43 24.51 104.82
C VAL A 46 -70.01 24.05 106.22
N ALA A 47 -70.83 24.37 107.23
CA ALA A 47 -70.59 23.94 108.61
C ALA A 47 -70.74 22.41 108.72
N GLY A 48 -69.74 21.73 109.28
CA GLY A 48 -69.75 20.27 109.47
C GLY A 48 -70.53 19.83 110.71
N GLU A 49 -70.70 18.52 110.89
CA GLU A 49 -71.44 17.90 112.01
C GLU A 49 -70.78 18.09 113.40
N LYS A 50 -69.54 18.59 113.46
CA LYS A 50 -68.86 18.98 114.71
C LYS A 50 -68.78 20.51 114.80
N VAL A 51 -69.13 21.06 115.95
CA VAL A 51 -69.04 22.50 116.22
C VAL A 51 -67.60 22.97 115.98
N GLY A 52 -67.39 23.75 114.91
CA GLY A 52 -66.09 24.32 114.53
C GLY A 52 -65.43 23.75 113.27
N THR A 53 -65.93 22.68 112.64
CA THR A 53 -65.37 22.15 111.38
C THR A 53 -66.08 22.72 110.14
N LYS A 54 -65.31 23.05 109.08
CA LYS A 54 -65.85 23.44 107.76
C LYS A 54 -65.56 22.32 106.77
N VAL A 55 -66.60 21.77 106.15
CA VAL A 55 -66.49 20.70 105.15
C VAL A 55 -66.70 21.31 103.76
N ASP A 56 -65.91 20.85 102.79
CA ASP A 56 -66.05 21.24 101.40
C ASP A 56 -67.27 20.53 100.80
N ASP A 57 -68.29 21.30 100.40
CA ASP A 57 -69.48 20.78 99.71
C ASP A 57 -69.41 21.14 98.23
N TYR A 58 -69.29 20.11 97.39
CA TYR A 58 -69.24 20.22 95.94
C TYR A 58 -70.63 20.05 95.30
N TRP A 59 -71.67 19.72 96.08
CA TRP A 59 -73.02 19.53 95.57
C TRP A 59 -73.65 20.82 95.03
N GLU A 60 -73.59 21.92 95.76
CA GLU A 60 -74.11 23.22 95.33
C GLU A 60 -73.41 23.74 94.04
N PRO A 61 -72.06 23.78 93.96
CA PRO A 61 -71.34 24.06 92.72
C PRO A 61 -71.62 23.06 91.59
N GLY A 62 -71.78 21.77 91.92
CA GLY A 62 -72.12 20.72 90.97
C GLY A 62 -73.52 20.86 90.39
N LYS A 63 -74.49 21.31 91.19
CA LYS A 63 -75.86 21.61 90.75
C LYS A 63 -75.90 22.79 89.77
N ALA A 64 -75.04 23.78 89.96
CA ALA A 64 -74.83 24.86 89.00
C ALA A 64 -74.18 24.35 87.69
N LEU A 65 -73.27 23.38 87.79
CA LEU A 65 -72.62 22.76 86.63
C LEU A 65 -73.58 21.90 85.80
N LEU A 66 -74.62 21.35 86.43
CA LEU A 66 -75.72 20.61 85.79
C LEU A 66 -76.87 21.53 85.30
N GLN A 67 -76.75 22.86 85.44
CA GLN A 67 -77.80 23.82 85.07
C GLN A 67 -78.13 23.78 83.56
N ASP A 68 -77.12 23.57 82.73
CA ASP A 68 -77.24 23.41 81.28
C ASP A 68 -76.78 21.99 80.87
N PRO A 69 -77.73 21.05 80.69
CA PRO A 69 -77.43 19.67 80.34
C PRO A 69 -76.64 19.49 79.03
N ALA A 70 -76.86 20.35 78.04
CA ALA A 70 -76.20 20.24 76.74
C ALA A 70 -74.72 20.64 76.85
N LYS A 71 -74.46 21.77 77.52
CA LYS A 71 -73.10 22.27 77.77
C LYS A 71 -72.30 21.37 78.72
N PHE A 72 -72.97 20.74 79.69
CA PHE A 72 -72.33 19.78 80.58
C PHE A 72 -71.79 18.55 79.84
N LEU A 73 -72.64 17.90 79.01
CA LEU A 73 -72.26 16.72 78.23
C LEU A 73 -71.19 17.04 77.18
N GLU A 74 -71.32 18.15 76.45
CA GLU A 74 -70.30 18.60 75.48
C GLU A 74 -68.95 18.82 76.17
N GLY A 75 -68.96 19.41 77.38
CA GLY A 75 -67.77 19.61 78.18
C GLY A 75 -67.13 18.33 78.74
N LEU A 76 -67.80 17.18 78.67
CA LEU A 76 -67.20 15.86 78.97
C LEU A 76 -66.60 15.22 77.70
N PHE A 77 -67.19 15.47 76.53
CA PHE A 77 -66.67 14.99 75.24
C PHE A 77 -65.44 15.74 74.75
N LYS A 78 -65.44 17.07 74.89
CA LYS A 78 -64.34 17.96 74.48
C LYS A 78 -63.34 18.23 75.60
N PHE A 79 -63.37 17.45 76.68
CA PHE A 79 -62.43 17.62 77.78
C PHE A 79 -61.00 17.31 77.31
N ASP A 80 -60.07 18.22 77.62
CA ASP A 80 -58.65 18.04 77.31
C ASP A 80 -58.06 16.96 78.23
N LYS A 81 -58.16 15.72 77.77
CA LYS A 81 -57.66 14.52 78.43
C LYS A 81 -56.13 14.46 78.48
N ASP A 82 -55.44 15.26 77.65
CA ASP A 82 -53.99 15.25 77.55
C ASP A 82 -53.34 16.27 78.52
N ASN A 83 -54.10 17.23 79.08
CA ASN A 83 -53.64 18.24 80.05
C ASN A 83 -54.49 18.32 81.35
N ILE A 84 -54.62 17.23 82.10
CA ILE A 84 -55.29 17.25 83.41
C ILE A 84 -54.28 17.65 84.51
N PRO A 85 -54.54 18.69 85.33
CA PRO A 85 -53.63 19.07 86.40
C PRO A 85 -53.44 17.97 87.47
N ASP A 86 -52.19 17.70 87.86
CA ASP A 86 -51.84 16.71 88.90
C ASP A 86 -52.59 16.94 90.22
N SER A 87 -52.85 18.20 90.56
CA SER A 87 -53.57 18.59 91.78
C SER A 87 -55.03 18.13 91.80
N ASN A 88 -55.67 18.02 90.63
CA ASN A 88 -57.04 17.51 90.50
C ASN A 88 -57.07 15.98 90.56
N ILE A 89 -56.07 15.31 89.97
CA ILE A 89 -55.92 13.84 90.03
C ILE A 89 -55.66 13.38 91.47
N GLN A 90 -54.79 14.06 92.23
CA GLN A 90 -54.54 13.74 93.63
C GLN A 90 -55.78 13.91 94.52
N LYS A 91 -56.59 14.96 94.28
CA LYS A 91 -57.84 15.18 95.03
C LYS A 91 -58.91 14.16 94.71
N ILE A 92 -58.87 13.54 93.53
CA ILE A 92 -59.82 12.51 93.13
C ILE A 92 -59.40 11.11 93.57
N GLN A 93 -58.11 10.89 93.87
CA GLN A 93 -57.57 9.60 94.29
C GLN A 93 -58.37 8.94 95.44
N PRO A 94 -58.73 9.66 96.54
CA PRO A 94 -59.54 9.08 97.61
C PRO A 94 -60.95 8.65 97.18
N TYR A 95 -61.49 9.25 96.12
CA TYR A 95 -62.77 8.85 95.54
C TYR A 95 -62.62 7.61 94.67
N ILE A 96 -61.52 7.48 93.90
CA ILE A 96 -61.25 6.30 93.06
C ILE A 96 -61.01 5.04 93.91
N ASP A 97 -60.42 5.21 95.08
CA ASP A 97 -60.10 4.14 96.04
C ASP A 97 -61.30 3.75 96.94
N ASN A 98 -62.41 4.50 96.89
CA ASN A 98 -63.62 4.22 97.66
C ASN A 98 -64.47 3.12 96.97
N GLU A 99 -64.85 2.06 97.72
CA GLU A 99 -65.66 0.94 97.21
C GLU A 99 -67.06 1.37 96.74
N ASP A 100 -67.62 2.43 97.34
CA ASP A 100 -68.91 3.01 96.96
C ASP A 100 -68.84 3.83 95.64
N PHE A 101 -67.64 4.11 95.14
CA PHE A 101 -67.38 4.85 93.90
C PHE A 101 -66.92 3.94 92.75
N THR A 102 -67.64 2.82 92.58
CA THR A 102 -67.48 1.92 91.44
C THR A 102 -68.68 2.04 90.50
N PRO A 103 -68.51 1.86 89.18
CA PRO A 103 -69.64 1.85 88.25
C PRO A 103 -70.74 0.85 88.66
N ALA A 104 -70.36 -0.28 89.26
CA ALA A 104 -71.28 -1.29 89.77
C ALA A 104 -72.04 -0.85 91.04
N ALA A 105 -71.41 -0.16 91.99
CA ALA A 105 -72.08 0.37 93.18
C ALA A 105 -73.02 1.53 92.84
N ILE A 106 -72.59 2.45 91.96
CA ILE A 106 -73.38 3.62 91.55
C ILE A 106 -74.56 3.23 90.66
N ALA A 107 -74.44 2.17 89.86
CA ALA A 107 -75.54 1.64 89.04
C ALA A 107 -76.77 1.20 89.85
N LYS A 108 -76.58 0.81 91.13
CA LYS A 108 -77.69 0.48 92.04
C LYS A 108 -78.48 1.71 92.50
N VAL A 109 -77.91 2.90 92.37
CA VAL A 109 -78.44 4.16 92.91
C VAL A 109 -78.89 5.12 91.80
N SER A 110 -78.13 5.23 90.71
CA SER A 110 -78.50 6.03 89.54
C SER A 110 -77.76 5.55 88.29
N LYS A 111 -78.54 5.17 87.27
CA LYS A 111 -78.03 4.75 85.95
C LYS A 111 -77.31 5.89 85.22
N ALA A 112 -77.80 7.12 85.39
CA ALA A 112 -77.19 8.32 84.81
C ALA A 112 -75.80 8.61 85.39
N CYS A 113 -75.64 8.41 86.71
CA CYS A 113 -74.37 8.64 87.39
C CYS A 113 -73.31 7.55 87.10
N THR A 114 -73.70 6.36 86.64
CA THR A 114 -72.79 5.27 86.27
C THR A 114 -71.86 5.65 85.11
N SER A 115 -72.41 6.21 84.03
CA SER A 115 -71.63 6.64 82.85
C SER A 115 -70.66 7.76 83.20
N ILE A 116 -71.06 8.66 84.10
CA ILE A 116 -70.25 9.77 84.60
C ILE A 116 -69.10 9.24 85.49
N CYS A 117 -69.37 8.28 86.37
CA CYS A 117 -68.34 7.61 87.18
C CYS A 117 -67.30 6.87 86.31
N LEU A 118 -67.75 6.13 85.29
CA LEU A 118 -66.86 5.42 84.38
C LEU A 118 -65.93 6.37 83.61
N TRP A 119 -66.44 7.53 83.21
CA TRP A 119 -65.64 8.58 82.57
C TRP A 119 -64.57 9.15 83.50
N VAL A 120 -64.92 9.49 84.75
CA VAL A 120 -63.95 9.99 85.74
C VAL A 120 -62.81 9.01 85.96
N ARG A 121 -63.12 7.70 86.12
CA ARG A 121 -62.10 6.64 86.27
C ARG A 121 -61.24 6.46 85.02
N ALA A 122 -61.83 6.61 83.83
CA ALA A 122 -61.10 6.49 82.57
C ALA A 122 -60.15 7.68 82.32
N MET A 123 -60.55 8.89 82.72
CA MET A 123 -59.69 10.09 82.62
C MET A 123 -58.49 10.00 83.57
N HIS A 124 -58.70 9.49 84.80
CA HIS A 124 -57.62 9.19 85.74
C HIS A 124 -56.62 8.17 85.16
N LYS A 125 -57.10 7.05 84.61
CA LYS A 125 -56.23 6.03 84.00
C LYS A 125 -55.48 6.53 82.76
N TYR A 126 -56.12 7.34 81.92
CA TYR A 126 -55.53 7.87 80.69
C TYR A 126 -54.32 8.78 80.98
N HIS A 127 -54.40 9.62 82.01
CA HIS A 127 -53.30 10.50 82.44
C HIS A 127 -51.99 9.74 82.69
N PHE A 128 -52.03 8.57 83.35
CA PHE A 128 -50.83 7.76 83.59
C PHE A 128 -50.27 7.08 82.33
N VAL A 129 -51.12 6.73 81.36
CA VAL A 129 -50.70 6.10 80.11
C VAL A 129 -49.98 7.08 79.19
N VAL A 130 -50.51 8.30 79.02
CA VAL A 130 -49.88 9.33 78.17
C VAL A 130 -48.44 9.65 78.60
N ARG A 131 -48.20 9.73 79.91
CA ARG A 131 -46.87 9.96 80.49
C ARG A 131 -45.84 8.88 80.11
N SER A 132 -46.28 7.63 79.94
CA SER A 132 -45.38 6.52 79.59
C SER A 132 -45.03 6.45 78.09
N VAL A 133 -45.86 7.03 77.23
CA VAL A 133 -45.74 6.90 75.75
C VAL A 133 -45.09 8.15 75.11
N ALA A 134 -45.15 9.30 75.78
CA ALA A 134 -44.50 10.54 75.36
C ALA A 134 -43.01 10.39 74.98
N PRO A 135 -42.12 9.77 75.79
CA PRO A 135 -40.71 9.66 75.44
C PRO A 135 -40.44 8.78 74.21
N LYS A 136 -41.30 7.78 73.94
CA LYS A 136 -41.15 6.88 72.79
C LYS A 136 -41.55 7.55 71.47
N ARG A 137 -42.54 8.45 71.50
CA ARG A 137 -42.96 9.23 70.32
C ARG A 137 -41.90 10.25 69.91
N GLU A 138 -41.25 10.88 70.88
CA GLU A 138 -40.16 11.83 70.60
C GLU A 138 -38.92 11.12 70.03
N ALA A 139 -38.56 9.95 70.58
CA ALA A 139 -37.45 9.16 70.06
C ALA A 139 -37.69 8.65 68.63
N LEU A 140 -38.92 8.23 68.30
CA LEU A 140 -39.29 7.82 66.95
C LEU A 140 -39.15 9.00 65.97
N LYS A 141 -39.70 10.17 66.33
CA LYS A 141 -39.66 11.37 65.49
C LYS A 141 -38.23 11.78 65.16
N LYS A 142 -37.36 11.84 66.17
CA LYS A 142 -35.95 12.18 66.01
C LYS A 142 -35.21 11.18 65.10
N ALA A 143 -35.43 9.88 65.29
CA ALA A 143 -34.81 8.85 64.44
C ALA A 143 -35.31 8.89 62.98
N THR A 144 -36.58 9.23 62.73
CA THR A 144 -37.10 9.41 61.37
C THR A 144 -36.56 10.66 60.68
N GLU A 145 -36.37 11.76 61.42
CA GLU A 145 -35.76 12.99 60.89
C GLU A 145 -34.28 12.74 60.54
N ASP A 146 -33.52 12.07 61.42
CA ASP A 146 -32.13 11.70 61.15
C ASP A 146 -31.99 10.72 59.95
N LEU A 147 -32.93 9.77 59.81
CA LEU A 147 -32.97 8.85 58.66
C LEU A 147 -33.24 9.58 57.35
N GLN A 148 -34.17 10.54 57.34
CA GLN A 148 -34.47 11.34 56.15
C GLN A 148 -33.27 12.19 55.71
N GLU A 149 -32.60 12.85 56.66
CA GLU A 149 -31.42 13.66 56.36
C GLU A 149 -30.28 12.80 55.80
N THR A 150 -30.01 11.66 56.41
CA THR A 150 -28.97 10.73 55.93
C THR A 150 -29.30 10.11 54.56
N GLN A 151 -30.57 9.80 54.29
CA GLN A 151 -31.01 9.33 52.96
C GLN A 151 -30.87 10.43 51.89
N ARG A 152 -31.16 11.69 52.22
CA ARG A 152 -30.95 12.82 51.31
C ARG A 152 -29.49 12.98 50.94
N VAL A 153 -28.60 12.99 51.92
CA VAL A 153 -27.14 13.09 51.72
C VAL A 153 -26.61 11.91 50.91
N LEU A 154 -27.10 10.69 51.18
CA LEU A 154 -26.72 9.50 50.41
C LEU A 154 -27.19 9.57 48.95
N GLY A 155 -28.39 10.10 48.71
CA GLY A 155 -28.92 10.35 47.36
C GLY A 155 -28.05 11.33 46.58
N GLU A 156 -27.76 12.50 47.17
CA GLU A 156 -26.89 13.52 46.56
C GLU A 156 -25.47 12.98 46.27
N ALA A 157 -24.92 12.18 47.18
CA ALA A 157 -23.61 11.55 46.98
C ALA A 157 -23.61 10.51 45.85
N LYS A 158 -24.68 9.69 45.75
CA LYS A 158 -24.84 8.71 44.66
C LYS A 158 -25.05 9.37 43.31
N ASP A 159 -25.82 10.46 43.25
CA ASP A 159 -26.04 11.20 42.01
C ASP A 159 -24.73 11.86 41.53
N ARG A 160 -23.94 12.45 42.44
CA ARG A 160 -22.59 12.95 42.09
C ARG A 160 -21.65 11.84 41.62
N LEU A 161 -21.69 10.67 42.26
CA LEU A 161 -20.88 9.53 41.83
C LEU A 161 -21.23 9.12 40.41
N ARG A 162 -22.53 8.99 40.10
CA ARG A 162 -23.00 8.65 38.75
C ARG A 162 -22.56 9.69 37.72
N GLU A 163 -22.68 10.98 38.03
CA GLU A 163 -22.30 12.07 37.12
C GLU A 163 -20.79 12.05 36.82
N VAL A 164 -19.96 11.75 37.84
CA VAL A 164 -18.51 11.58 37.67
C VAL A 164 -18.19 10.31 36.89
N GLU A 165 -18.85 9.18 37.16
CA GLU A 165 -18.66 7.92 36.43
C GLU A 165 -19.04 8.04 34.95
N GLU A 166 -20.17 8.69 34.64
CA GLU A 166 -20.59 9.01 33.27
C GLU A 166 -19.60 9.95 32.58
N GLY A 167 -19.11 10.96 33.31
CA GLY A 167 -18.05 11.86 32.85
C GLY A 167 -16.75 11.13 32.52
N ILE A 168 -16.32 10.22 33.39
CA ILE A 168 -15.12 9.38 33.18
C ILE A 168 -15.33 8.48 31.96
N ALA A 169 -16.48 7.82 31.83
CA ALA A 169 -16.78 6.96 30.68
C ALA A 169 -16.76 7.75 29.36
N SER A 170 -17.34 8.96 29.33
CA SER A 170 -17.28 9.83 28.15
C SER A 170 -15.86 10.27 27.83
N LEU A 171 -15.05 10.62 28.85
CA LEU A 171 -13.66 11.03 28.66
C LEU A 171 -12.80 9.86 28.17
N GLN A 172 -13.04 8.66 28.69
CA GLN A 172 -12.35 7.42 28.28
C GLN A 172 -12.65 7.10 26.81
N ALA A 173 -13.91 7.14 26.39
CA ALA A 173 -14.29 6.90 25.00
C ALA A 173 -13.65 7.93 24.04
N LYS A 174 -13.65 9.23 24.41
CA LYS A 174 -12.99 10.28 23.63
C LYS A 174 -11.48 10.10 23.59
N TYR A 175 -10.88 9.63 24.69
CA TYR A 175 -9.45 9.34 24.75
C TYR A 175 -9.08 8.21 23.81
N GLU A 176 -9.81 7.09 23.83
CA GLU A 176 -9.60 5.95 22.95
C GLU A 176 -9.78 6.33 21.46
N GLU A 177 -10.82 7.11 21.13
CA GLU A 177 -11.01 7.63 19.76
C GLU A 177 -9.85 8.52 19.32
N CYS A 178 -9.40 9.44 20.18
CA CYS A 178 -8.25 10.31 19.89
C CYS A 178 -6.95 9.52 19.74
N VAL A 179 -6.74 8.47 20.53
CA VAL A 179 -5.55 7.60 20.43
C VAL A 179 -5.59 6.81 19.12
N ALA A 180 -6.71 6.18 18.78
CA ALA A 180 -6.85 5.46 17.51
C ALA A 180 -6.61 6.37 16.31
N LYS A 181 -7.15 7.60 16.35
CA LYS A 181 -6.95 8.58 15.29
C LYS A 181 -5.51 9.09 15.22
N LYS A 182 -4.84 9.22 16.37
CA LYS A 182 -3.42 9.56 16.43
C LYS A 182 -2.58 8.47 15.77
N GLU A 183 -2.78 7.20 16.13
CA GLU A 183 -2.05 6.06 15.55
C GLU A 183 -2.29 5.95 14.04
N GLU A 184 -3.52 6.15 13.57
CA GLU A 184 -3.86 6.16 12.14
C GLU A 184 -3.12 7.29 11.39
N LEU A 185 -3.05 8.49 11.97
CA LEU A 185 -2.35 9.63 11.39
C LEU A 185 -0.83 9.45 11.39
N GLU A 186 -0.27 8.89 12.47
CA GLU A 186 1.15 8.53 12.56
C GLU A 186 1.52 7.52 11.46
N PHE A 187 0.74 6.44 11.32
CA PHE A 187 0.93 5.45 10.26
C PHE A 187 0.85 6.07 8.85
N LYS A 188 -0.15 6.91 8.60
CA LYS A 188 -0.29 7.62 7.30
C LYS A 188 0.90 8.55 7.01
N THR A 189 1.42 9.21 8.04
CA THR A 189 2.56 10.13 7.92
C THR A 189 3.84 9.37 7.61
N GLU A 190 4.10 8.25 8.30
CA GLU A 190 5.23 7.37 8.02
C GLU A 190 5.17 6.80 6.61
N LEU A 191 4.00 6.30 6.19
CA LEU A 191 3.79 5.77 4.85
C LEU A 191 4.00 6.85 3.78
N CYS A 192 3.48 8.07 3.99
CA CYS A 192 3.65 9.18 3.07
C CYS A 192 5.12 9.59 2.97
N THR A 193 5.83 9.69 4.09
CA THR A 193 7.26 10.02 4.14
C THR A 193 8.09 8.98 3.40
N ALA A 194 7.82 7.69 3.63
CA ALA A 194 8.48 6.60 2.92
C ALA A 194 8.22 6.65 1.41
N ARG A 195 6.98 6.93 0.99
CA ARG A 195 6.63 7.12 -0.42
C ARG A 195 7.31 8.34 -1.03
N LEU A 196 7.45 9.43 -0.28
CA LEU A 196 8.09 10.66 -0.76
C LEU A 196 9.59 10.42 -1.00
N THR A 197 10.28 9.79 -0.05
CA THR A 197 11.70 9.39 -0.24
C THR A 197 11.88 8.44 -1.41
N ARG A 198 10.96 7.48 -1.60
CA ARG A 198 10.96 6.56 -2.74
C ARG A 198 10.74 7.29 -4.07
N ALA A 199 9.79 8.23 -4.10
CA ALA A 199 9.51 9.04 -5.29
C ALA A 199 10.70 9.95 -5.65
N GLU A 200 11.35 10.57 -4.68
CA GLU A 200 12.58 11.36 -4.91
C GLU A 200 13.68 10.52 -5.52
N LYS A 201 13.92 9.31 -5.00
CA LYS A 201 14.88 8.36 -5.57
C LYS A 201 14.51 7.94 -6.99
N LEU A 202 13.24 7.65 -7.24
CA LEU A 202 12.76 7.22 -8.55
C LEU A 202 12.87 8.34 -9.59
N ILE A 203 12.46 9.57 -9.23
CA ILE A 203 12.61 10.75 -10.10
C ILE A 203 14.09 11.02 -10.36
N GLY A 204 14.93 11.08 -9.31
CA GLY A 204 16.36 11.31 -9.47
C GLY A 204 17.08 10.22 -10.26
N GLY A 205 16.60 8.97 -10.18
CA GLY A 205 17.09 7.85 -10.97
C GLY A 205 16.75 7.95 -12.45
N LEU A 206 15.55 8.42 -12.76
CA LEU A 206 14.99 8.42 -14.13
C LEU A 206 15.19 9.73 -14.90
N VAL A 207 15.59 10.84 -14.26
CA VAL A 207 15.79 12.13 -14.95
C VAL A 207 16.84 12.02 -16.05
N ASP A 208 17.97 11.36 -15.78
CA ASP A 208 19.05 11.20 -16.75
C ASP A 208 18.62 10.30 -17.92
N GLU A 209 17.89 9.21 -17.60
CA GLU A 209 17.33 8.30 -18.60
C GLU A 209 16.26 8.98 -19.47
N LYS A 210 15.40 9.82 -18.87
CA LYS A 210 14.44 10.63 -19.61
C LYS A 210 15.12 11.55 -20.61
N GLY A 211 16.18 12.25 -20.20
CA GLY A 211 16.94 13.14 -21.08
C GLY A 211 17.52 12.36 -22.26
N ARG A 212 18.17 11.24 -21.98
CA ARG A 212 18.76 10.35 -22.99
C ARG A 212 17.73 9.78 -23.95
N TRP A 213 16.59 9.30 -23.46
CA TRP A 213 15.51 8.80 -24.31
C TRP A 213 14.91 9.92 -25.17
N GLN A 214 14.80 11.14 -24.64
CA GLN A 214 14.33 12.29 -25.43
C GLN A 214 15.30 12.63 -26.57
N GLU A 215 16.61 12.57 -26.31
CA GLU A 215 17.65 12.72 -27.33
C GLU A 215 17.56 11.60 -28.38
N SER A 216 17.48 10.33 -27.95
CA SER A 216 17.32 9.19 -28.87
C SER A 216 16.05 9.28 -29.70
N VAL A 217 14.92 9.72 -29.13
CA VAL A 217 13.68 9.95 -29.88
C VAL A 217 13.87 11.03 -30.93
N THR A 218 14.54 12.13 -30.58
CA THR A 218 14.82 13.21 -31.53
C THR A 218 15.75 12.73 -32.66
N GLU A 219 16.74 11.91 -32.34
CA GLU A 219 17.62 11.27 -33.32
C GLU A 219 16.84 10.32 -34.24
N PHE A 220 15.99 9.46 -33.68
CA PHE A 220 15.16 8.53 -34.45
C PHE A 220 14.14 9.25 -35.33
N ASP A 221 13.54 10.34 -34.86
CA ASP A 221 12.64 11.16 -35.68
C ASP A 221 13.37 11.72 -36.91
N GLY A 222 14.62 12.15 -36.75
CA GLY A 222 15.48 12.55 -37.86
C GLY A 222 15.83 11.38 -38.80
N GLN A 223 16.20 10.23 -38.24
CA GLN A 223 16.53 9.03 -39.01
C GLN A 223 15.33 8.50 -39.80
N ILE A 224 14.11 8.53 -39.24
CA ILE A 224 12.87 8.10 -39.93
C ILE A 224 12.61 8.93 -41.19
N ILE A 225 12.90 10.24 -41.14
CA ILE A 225 12.76 11.11 -42.31
C ILE A 225 13.83 10.76 -43.36
N ASN A 226 15.07 10.55 -42.92
CA ASN A 226 16.23 10.33 -43.80
C ASN A 226 16.36 8.89 -44.33
N VAL A 227 15.62 7.94 -43.77
CA VAL A 227 15.74 6.50 -44.06
C VAL A 227 15.56 6.19 -45.54
N VAL A 228 14.73 6.97 -46.25
CA VAL A 228 14.44 6.75 -47.67
C VAL A 228 15.70 6.91 -48.52
N GLY A 229 16.42 8.03 -48.34
CA GLY A 229 17.69 8.27 -49.02
C GLY A 229 18.77 7.30 -48.57
N ASP A 230 18.85 7.03 -47.27
CA ASP A 230 19.88 6.16 -46.69
C ASP A 230 19.79 4.71 -47.19
N VAL A 231 18.56 4.17 -47.24
CA VAL A 231 18.30 2.83 -47.78
C VAL A 231 18.48 2.81 -49.30
N MET A 232 18.17 3.89 -50.01
CA MET A 232 18.37 3.95 -51.46
C MET A 232 19.85 3.82 -51.83
N ILE A 233 20.73 4.60 -51.19
CA ILE A 233 22.18 4.50 -51.39
C ILE A 233 22.67 3.11 -51.00
N SER A 234 22.30 2.63 -49.81
CA SER A 234 22.75 1.32 -49.30
C SER A 234 22.31 0.17 -50.22
N SER A 235 21.09 0.22 -50.74
CA SER A 235 20.57 -0.77 -51.70
C SER A 235 21.31 -0.71 -53.04
N GLY A 236 21.64 0.50 -53.52
CA GLY A 236 22.47 0.68 -54.70
C GLY A 236 23.88 0.10 -54.54
N VAL A 237 24.50 0.29 -53.37
CA VAL A 237 25.82 -0.26 -53.05
C VAL A 237 25.77 -1.80 -53.07
N ILE A 238 24.78 -2.41 -52.40
CA ILE A 238 24.61 -3.87 -52.35
C ILE A 238 24.35 -4.45 -53.75
N ALA A 239 23.51 -3.79 -54.55
CA ALA A 239 23.09 -4.30 -55.85
C ALA A 239 24.19 -4.21 -56.92
N TYR A 240 24.94 -3.10 -56.94
CA TYR A 240 25.81 -2.75 -58.07
C TYR A 240 27.28 -2.64 -57.73
N LEU A 241 27.63 -2.24 -56.50
CA LEU A 241 29.01 -1.83 -56.20
C LEU A 241 29.89 -2.94 -55.61
N GLY A 242 29.32 -4.12 -55.30
CA GLY A 242 30.03 -5.26 -54.72
C GLY A 242 31.31 -5.68 -55.49
N SER A 243 31.29 -5.64 -56.82
CA SER A 243 32.44 -6.06 -57.65
C SER A 243 33.54 -4.99 -57.80
N PHE A 244 33.30 -3.75 -57.36
CA PHE A 244 34.21 -2.64 -57.58
C PHE A 244 35.18 -2.41 -56.41
N THR A 245 36.26 -1.67 -56.67
CA THR A 245 37.26 -1.27 -55.66
C THR A 245 36.69 -0.19 -54.74
N GLY A 246 37.24 -0.08 -53.53
CA GLY A 246 36.78 0.91 -52.54
C GLY A 246 36.79 2.35 -53.05
N GLU A 247 37.83 2.75 -53.79
CA GLU A 247 37.92 4.10 -54.38
C GLU A 247 36.78 4.39 -55.34
N TYR A 248 36.44 3.42 -56.20
CA TYR A 248 35.32 3.56 -57.13
C TYR A 248 33.97 3.60 -56.41
N ARG A 249 33.79 2.79 -55.35
CA ARG A 249 32.57 2.83 -54.54
C ARG A 249 32.38 4.21 -53.91
N THR A 250 33.42 4.77 -53.30
CA THR A 250 33.37 6.10 -52.68
C THR A 250 33.04 7.18 -53.70
N ALA A 251 33.66 7.14 -54.88
CA ALA A 251 33.37 8.09 -55.96
C ALA A 251 31.89 8.02 -56.40
N MET A 252 31.38 6.80 -56.65
CA MET A 252 29.98 6.58 -57.04
C MET A 252 28.99 7.01 -55.96
N VAL A 253 29.25 6.65 -54.69
CA VAL A 253 28.38 7.05 -53.57
C VAL A 253 28.37 8.57 -53.42
N THR A 254 29.51 9.25 -53.59
CA THR A 254 29.59 10.73 -53.53
C THR A 254 28.77 11.39 -54.64
N GLU A 255 28.83 10.84 -55.86
CA GLU A 255 28.00 11.29 -56.98
C GLU A 255 26.51 11.06 -56.71
N TRP A 256 26.13 9.88 -56.21
CA TRP A 256 24.74 9.57 -55.85
C TRP A 256 24.21 10.48 -54.74
N LEU A 257 25.03 10.79 -53.73
CA LEU A 257 24.65 11.74 -52.68
C LEU A 257 24.43 13.15 -53.23
N THR A 258 25.25 13.58 -54.18
CA THR A 258 25.06 14.88 -54.86
C THR A 258 23.72 14.91 -55.59
N HIS A 259 23.34 13.83 -56.27
CA HIS A 259 22.03 13.73 -56.90
C HIS A 259 20.86 13.68 -55.90
N LEU A 260 21.02 13.06 -54.74
CA LEU A 260 19.98 13.10 -53.69
C LEU A 260 19.75 14.53 -53.20
N VAL A 261 20.81 15.34 -53.09
CA VAL A 261 20.71 16.76 -52.76
C VAL A 261 19.96 17.52 -53.85
N ASP A 262 20.33 17.34 -55.11
CA ASP A 262 19.70 18.02 -56.26
C ASP A 262 18.21 17.67 -56.41
N LEU A 263 17.83 16.44 -56.05
CA LEU A 263 16.46 15.95 -56.10
C LEU A 263 15.65 16.20 -54.82
N GLU A 264 16.23 16.89 -53.83
CA GLU A 264 15.62 17.19 -52.53
C GLU A 264 15.12 15.94 -51.77
N ILE A 265 15.82 14.81 -51.92
CA ILE A 265 15.48 13.57 -51.21
C ILE A 265 16.10 13.63 -49.80
N PRO A 266 15.32 13.46 -48.72
CA PRO A 266 15.86 13.44 -47.37
C PRO A 266 16.84 12.28 -47.17
N HIS A 267 18.02 12.59 -46.64
CA HIS A 267 19.10 11.64 -46.38
C HIS A 267 19.99 12.15 -45.25
N SER A 268 20.74 11.23 -44.63
CA SER A 268 21.69 11.58 -43.58
C SER A 268 22.96 12.19 -44.19
N THR A 269 23.54 13.19 -43.52
CA THR A 269 24.77 13.87 -43.98
C THR A 269 25.98 12.95 -44.11
N ALA A 270 26.02 11.86 -43.34
CA ALA A 270 27.03 10.81 -43.38
C ALA A 270 26.42 9.44 -43.78
N CYS A 271 25.63 9.45 -44.85
CA CYS A 271 25.04 8.24 -45.40
C CYS A 271 26.12 7.25 -45.88
N SER A 272 26.12 6.04 -45.32
CA SER A 272 27.03 4.97 -45.72
C SER A 272 26.37 3.61 -45.54
N LEU A 273 26.80 2.61 -46.31
CA LEU A 273 26.28 1.24 -46.18
C LEU A 273 26.41 0.72 -44.73
N VAL A 274 27.54 1.01 -44.08
CA VAL A 274 27.85 0.53 -42.73
C VAL A 274 27.02 1.26 -41.68
N SER A 275 26.76 2.57 -41.84
CA SER A 275 25.92 3.31 -40.88
C SER A 275 24.44 2.93 -40.99
N THR A 276 23.95 2.61 -42.19
CA THR A 276 22.53 2.26 -42.40
C THR A 276 22.22 0.79 -42.10
N LEU A 277 23.06 -0.15 -42.57
CA LEU A 277 22.78 -1.60 -42.49
C LEU A 277 23.83 -2.39 -41.69
N GLY A 278 24.86 -1.72 -41.18
CA GLY A 278 25.90 -2.35 -40.38
C GLY A 278 25.47 -2.56 -38.94
N ASP A 279 25.54 -3.81 -38.48
CA ASP A 279 25.40 -4.15 -37.07
C ASP A 279 26.79 -4.20 -36.43
N ALA A 280 27.06 -3.29 -35.50
CA ALA A 280 28.36 -3.18 -34.83
C ALA A 280 28.79 -4.48 -34.12
N VAL A 281 27.85 -5.25 -33.59
CA VAL A 281 28.13 -6.53 -32.91
C VAL A 281 28.51 -7.60 -33.95
N LYS A 282 27.77 -7.68 -35.07
CA LYS A 282 28.10 -8.64 -36.14
C LYS A 282 29.43 -8.32 -36.82
N ILE A 283 29.67 -7.05 -37.16
CA ILE A 283 30.94 -6.60 -37.77
C ILE A 283 32.11 -7.00 -36.88
N ARG A 284 31.95 -6.84 -35.57
CA ARG A 284 32.96 -7.22 -34.61
C ARG A 284 33.19 -8.74 -34.55
N ASN A 285 32.14 -9.54 -34.56
CA ASN A 285 32.27 -10.99 -34.63
C ASN A 285 32.99 -11.42 -35.92
N TRP A 286 32.74 -10.74 -37.04
CA TRP A 286 33.48 -10.98 -38.28
C TRP A 286 34.97 -10.64 -38.13
N GLN A 287 35.30 -9.52 -37.49
CA GLN A 287 36.70 -9.15 -37.23
C GLN A 287 37.41 -10.16 -36.34
N ILE A 288 36.73 -10.70 -35.31
CA ILE A 288 37.26 -11.79 -34.47
C ILE A 288 37.48 -13.07 -35.31
N ALA A 289 36.58 -13.35 -36.26
CA ALA A 289 36.72 -14.46 -37.20
C ALA A 289 37.81 -14.22 -38.28
N GLY A 290 38.46 -13.05 -38.30
CA GLY A 290 39.56 -12.73 -39.20
C GLY A 290 39.20 -11.83 -40.38
N LEU A 291 38.04 -11.17 -40.37
CA LEU A 291 37.74 -10.09 -41.31
C LEU A 291 38.67 -8.89 -41.04
N PRO A 292 39.36 -8.36 -42.06
CA PRO A 292 40.13 -7.13 -41.90
C PRO A 292 39.26 -5.95 -41.44
N ARG A 293 39.88 -4.99 -40.74
CA ARG A 293 39.18 -3.82 -40.16
C ARG A 293 39.01 -2.65 -41.13
N ASP A 294 39.52 -2.76 -42.35
CA ASP A 294 39.41 -1.71 -43.34
C ASP A 294 37.97 -1.54 -43.85
N THR A 295 37.66 -0.35 -44.35
CA THR A 295 36.32 0.02 -44.81
C THR A 295 35.78 -0.92 -45.88
N LEU A 296 36.61 -1.32 -46.85
CA LEU A 296 36.19 -2.19 -47.96
C LEU A 296 35.80 -3.58 -47.45
N SER A 297 36.60 -4.17 -46.55
CA SER A 297 36.31 -5.47 -45.95
C SER A 297 35.03 -5.46 -45.11
N VAL A 298 34.81 -4.40 -44.33
CA VAL A 298 33.58 -4.24 -43.54
C VAL A 298 32.37 -4.08 -44.44
N GLU A 299 32.45 -3.22 -45.47
CA GLU A 299 31.39 -3.08 -46.47
C GLU A 299 31.09 -4.41 -47.17
N ASN A 300 32.11 -5.17 -47.57
CA ASN A 300 31.95 -6.48 -48.17
C ASN A 300 31.19 -7.44 -47.25
N GLY A 301 31.50 -7.43 -45.95
CA GLY A 301 30.75 -8.19 -44.95
C GLY A 301 29.27 -7.79 -44.88
N VAL A 302 28.98 -6.47 -44.90
CA VAL A 302 27.60 -5.95 -44.90
C VAL A 302 26.86 -6.28 -46.20
N ILE A 303 27.52 -6.20 -47.35
CA ILE A 303 26.95 -6.60 -48.66
C ILE A 303 26.57 -8.07 -48.63
N VAL A 304 27.46 -8.95 -48.17
CA VAL A 304 27.23 -10.39 -48.11
C VAL A 304 26.06 -10.73 -47.18
N GLN A 305 26.00 -10.09 -46.02
CA GLN A 305 24.94 -10.32 -45.04
C GLN A 305 23.55 -9.90 -45.52
N ASN A 306 23.48 -8.84 -46.35
CA ASN A 306 22.22 -8.27 -46.83
C ASN A 306 21.89 -8.65 -48.29
N SER A 307 22.74 -9.45 -48.94
CA SER A 307 22.51 -9.95 -50.30
C SER A 307 21.54 -11.13 -50.31
N GLN A 308 20.59 -11.12 -51.25
CA GLN A 308 19.69 -12.25 -51.45
C GLN A 308 20.33 -13.39 -52.26
N ARG A 309 21.27 -13.05 -53.16
CA ARG A 309 22.02 -14.00 -53.97
C ARG A 309 23.26 -14.47 -53.22
N TRP A 310 23.74 -15.67 -53.55
CA TRP A 310 24.95 -16.20 -52.93
C TRP A 310 26.18 -15.39 -53.32
N PRO A 311 27.09 -15.10 -52.38
CA PRO A 311 28.29 -14.32 -52.64
C PRO A 311 29.34 -15.13 -53.39
N LEU A 312 29.90 -14.53 -54.44
CA LEU A 312 31.12 -14.98 -55.10
C LEU A 312 32.23 -13.98 -54.80
N PHE A 313 33.21 -14.41 -54.01
CA PHE A 313 34.36 -13.60 -53.64
C PHE A 313 35.48 -13.72 -54.66
N ILE A 314 35.89 -12.58 -55.22
CA ILE A 314 37.16 -12.44 -55.91
C ILE A 314 38.23 -12.29 -54.83
N ASP A 315 38.93 -13.37 -54.51
CA ASP A 315 39.80 -13.47 -53.32
C ASP A 315 41.16 -14.13 -53.67
N PRO A 316 42.06 -13.41 -54.38
CA PRO A 316 43.36 -13.94 -54.79
C PRO A 316 44.24 -14.34 -53.60
N GLN A 317 44.12 -13.61 -52.49
CA GLN A 317 44.91 -13.79 -51.27
C GLN A 317 44.28 -14.77 -50.26
N ALA A 318 43.13 -15.37 -50.58
CA ALA A 318 42.39 -16.29 -49.71
C ALA A 318 42.00 -15.70 -48.33
N GLN A 319 41.78 -14.38 -48.25
CA GLN A 319 41.36 -13.69 -47.02
C GLN A 319 39.89 -13.99 -46.70
N ALA A 320 38.98 -13.83 -47.67
CA ALA A 320 37.57 -14.18 -47.51
C ALA A 320 37.41 -15.68 -47.22
N ASN A 321 38.19 -16.52 -47.89
CA ASN A 321 38.19 -17.96 -47.67
C ASN A 321 38.50 -18.33 -46.20
N LYS A 322 39.55 -17.75 -45.62
CA LYS A 322 39.91 -17.96 -44.20
C LYS A 322 38.85 -17.41 -43.26
N TRP A 323 38.34 -16.21 -43.54
CA TRP A 323 37.30 -15.57 -42.74
C TRP A 323 36.02 -16.41 -42.68
N ILE A 324 35.51 -16.87 -43.81
CA ILE A 324 34.28 -17.68 -43.89
C ILE A 324 34.44 -19.02 -43.15
N LYS A 325 35.59 -19.68 -43.30
CA LYS A 325 35.89 -20.93 -42.58
C LYS A 325 35.91 -20.76 -41.07
N ASN A 326 36.46 -19.64 -40.58
CA ASN A 326 36.50 -19.33 -39.16
C ASN A 326 35.12 -18.93 -38.64
N MET A 327 34.37 -18.14 -39.40
CA MET A 327 33.03 -17.65 -39.03
C MET A 327 32.02 -18.80 -38.90
N GLU A 328 32.03 -19.75 -39.83
CA GLU A 328 31.10 -20.88 -39.86
C GLU A 328 31.70 -22.18 -39.27
N LYS A 329 32.79 -22.05 -38.49
CA LYS A 329 33.51 -23.19 -37.91
C LYS A 329 32.64 -23.99 -36.94
N GLU A 330 31.89 -23.30 -36.08
CA GLU A 330 31.00 -23.93 -35.10
C GLU A 330 29.78 -24.57 -35.76
N SER A 331 29.31 -24.00 -36.88
CA SER A 331 28.22 -24.53 -37.72
C SER A 331 28.61 -25.80 -38.50
N GLY A 332 29.91 -26.13 -38.59
CA GLY A 332 30.41 -27.29 -39.32
C GLY A 332 30.42 -27.12 -40.83
N ILE A 333 31.07 -26.07 -41.33
CA ILE A 333 31.20 -25.76 -42.76
C ILE A 333 31.82 -26.89 -43.61
N ASP A 334 31.15 -27.25 -44.70
CA ASP A 334 31.64 -28.22 -45.70
C ASP A 334 32.40 -27.49 -46.83
N VAL A 335 33.67 -27.84 -47.02
CA VAL A 335 34.54 -27.23 -48.05
C VAL A 335 34.63 -28.17 -49.25
N ILE A 336 34.27 -27.67 -50.44
CA ILE A 336 34.21 -28.45 -51.68
C ILE A 336 34.96 -27.75 -52.82
N LYS A 337 35.46 -28.52 -53.79
CA LYS A 337 36.01 -28.01 -55.06
C LYS A 337 35.31 -28.68 -56.24
N LEU A 338 35.19 -27.97 -57.36
CA LEU A 338 34.64 -28.53 -58.61
C LEU A 338 35.47 -29.72 -59.14
N THR A 339 36.74 -29.83 -58.75
CA THR A 339 37.62 -30.94 -59.09
C THR A 339 37.33 -32.22 -58.32
N ASP A 340 36.57 -32.15 -57.23
CA ASP A 340 36.32 -33.29 -56.35
C ASP A 340 35.24 -34.20 -56.94
N LYS A 341 35.50 -35.50 -57.11
CA LYS A 341 34.56 -36.44 -57.72
C LYS A 341 33.19 -36.51 -57.02
N ASP A 342 33.18 -36.25 -55.71
CA ASP A 342 32.01 -36.36 -54.85
C ASP A 342 31.42 -34.99 -54.44
N PHE A 343 31.79 -33.89 -55.12
CA PHE A 343 31.37 -32.55 -54.70
C PHE A 343 29.85 -32.39 -54.65
N LEU A 344 29.12 -32.94 -55.64
CA LEU A 344 27.65 -32.92 -55.67
C LEU A 344 27.05 -33.64 -54.47
N ARG A 345 27.59 -34.81 -54.10
CA ARG A 345 27.10 -35.58 -52.94
C ARG A 345 27.35 -34.83 -51.63
N SER A 346 28.51 -34.17 -51.49
CA SER A 346 28.78 -33.32 -50.33
C SER A 346 27.82 -32.13 -50.27
N LEU A 347 27.54 -31.49 -51.40
CA LEU A 347 26.59 -30.40 -51.50
C LEU A 347 25.14 -30.84 -51.18
N GLU A 348 24.71 -32.00 -51.67
CA GLU A 348 23.41 -32.59 -51.34
C GLU A 348 23.23 -32.79 -49.83
N ASN A 349 24.27 -33.28 -49.15
CA ASN A 349 24.26 -33.46 -47.71
C ASN A 349 24.21 -32.11 -46.97
N ALA A 350 25.01 -31.14 -47.41
CA ALA A 350 25.01 -29.81 -46.82
C ALA A 350 23.62 -29.14 -46.92
N VAL A 351 22.97 -29.23 -48.08
CA VAL A 351 21.60 -28.71 -48.30
C VAL A 351 20.58 -29.45 -47.43
N ARG A 352 20.68 -30.79 -47.33
CA ARG A 352 19.74 -31.61 -46.55
C ARG A 352 19.81 -31.32 -45.05
N PHE A 353 21.01 -31.07 -44.52
CA PHE A 353 21.24 -30.86 -43.09
C PHE A 353 21.39 -29.39 -42.70
N GLY A 354 21.25 -28.45 -43.66
CA GLY A 354 21.40 -27.02 -43.40
C GLY A 354 22.82 -26.58 -43.06
N LYS A 355 23.85 -27.33 -43.46
CA LYS A 355 25.24 -26.96 -43.19
C LYS A 355 25.73 -25.88 -44.17
N PRO A 356 26.47 -24.87 -43.71
CA PRO A 356 27.15 -23.94 -44.60
C PRO A 356 28.11 -24.68 -45.52
N CYS A 357 28.19 -24.28 -46.79
CA CYS A 357 29.07 -24.89 -47.77
C CYS A 357 29.89 -23.83 -48.52
N LEU A 358 31.21 -24.09 -48.67
CA LEU A 358 32.17 -23.22 -49.34
C LEU A 358 32.74 -23.92 -50.58
N LEU A 359 32.47 -23.35 -51.75
CA LEU A 359 33.04 -23.77 -53.03
C LEU A 359 34.32 -22.98 -53.32
N GLU A 360 35.46 -23.69 -53.37
CA GLU A 360 36.77 -23.07 -53.56
C GLU A 360 37.30 -23.13 -55.00
N ASN A 361 38.04 -22.09 -55.36
CA ASN A 361 38.83 -21.99 -56.59
C ASN A 361 37.98 -22.14 -57.86
N VAL A 362 36.82 -21.48 -57.89
CA VAL A 362 36.00 -21.41 -59.10
C VAL A 362 36.73 -20.62 -60.17
N ALA A 363 36.71 -21.13 -61.40
CA ALA A 363 37.26 -20.46 -62.57
C ALA A 363 36.25 -19.43 -63.12
N GLU A 364 36.32 -19.08 -64.40
CA GLU A 364 35.35 -18.16 -65.01
C GLU A 364 34.00 -18.83 -65.33
N GLU A 365 33.99 -20.17 -65.39
CA GLU A 365 32.79 -20.97 -65.63
C GLU A 365 32.30 -21.66 -64.36
N LEU A 366 30.99 -21.59 -64.13
CA LEU A 366 30.29 -22.33 -63.07
C LEU A 366 29.66 -23.59 -63.66
N ASP A 367 29.74 -24.70 -62.94
CA ASP A 367 29.08 -25.94 -63.35
C ASP A 367 27.54 -25.74 -63.38
N PRO A 368 26.87 -26.02 -64.52
CA PRO A 368 25.41 -25.92 -64.63
C PRO A 368 24.64 -26.72 -63.58
N ALA A 369 25.23 -27.79 -63.03
CA ALA A 369 24.63 -28.56 -61.94
C ALA A 369 24.35 -27.72 -60.68
N LEU A 370 25.05 -26.59 -60.49
CA LEU A 370 24.84 -25.69 -59.35
C LEU A 370 23.64 -24.74 -59.55
N GLU A 371 23.12 -24.61 -60.78
CA GLU A 371 22.08 -23.63 -61.12
C GLU A 371 20.84 -23.68 -60.22
N PRO A 372 20.29 -24.86 -59.84
CA PRO A 372 19.15 -24.92 -58.94
C PRO A 372 19.45 -24.28 -57.57
N ILE A 373 20.66 -24.49 -57.04
CA ILE A 373 21.10 -23.89 -55.76
C ILE A 373 21.32 -22.38 -55.91
N LEU A 374 21.98 -21.96 -56.99
CA LEU A 374 22.29 -20.55 -57.23
C LEU A 374 21.03 -19.69 -57.34
N LEU A 375 20.05 -20.18 -58.09
CA LEU A 375 18.76 -19.52 -58.30
C LEU A 375 17.72 -19.84 -57.21
N LYS A 376 18.08 -20.66 -56.20
CA LYS A 376 17.19 -21.11 -55.12
C LYS A 376 15.85 -21.67 -55.65
N GLN A 377 15.92 -22.53 -56.68
CA GLN A 377 14.77 -23.15 -57.35
C GLN A 377 14.11 -24.23 -56.49
N THR A 378 13.56 -23.81 -55.34
CA THR A 378 12.85 -24.68 -54.42
C THR A 378 11.38 -24.82 -54.82
N PHE A 379 10.79 -25.98 -54.55
CA PHE A 379 9.38 -26.25 -54.77
C PHE A 379 8.82 -27.09 -53.63
N LYS A 380 7.50 -27.05 -53.41
CA LYS A 380 6.85 -27.87 -52.38
C LYS A 380 6.48 -29.23 -52.94
N GLN A 381 6.93 -30.29 -52.29
CA GLN A 381 6.54 -31.66 -52.59
C GLN A 381 6.16 -32.38 -51.30
N SER A 382 4.97 -32.98 -51.27
CA SER A 382 4.46 -33.73 -50.10
C SER A 382 4.50 -32.94 -48.78
N GLY A 383 4.32 -31.61 -48.84
CA GLY A 383 4.30 -30.73 -47.66
C GLY A 383 5.66 -30.17 -47.23
N SER A 384 6.78 -30.67 -47.78
CA SER A 384 8.13 -30.17 -47.49
C SER A 384 8.71 -29.37 -48.66
N THR A 385 9.53 -28.36 -48.35
CA THR A 385 10.32 -27.63 -49.36
C THR A 385 11.45 -28.52 -49.82
N VAL A 386 11.54 -28.76 -51.13
CA VAL A 386 12.57 -29.59 -51.76
C VAL A 386 13.23 -28.82 -52.90
N ILE A 387 14.42 -29.26 -53.27
CA ILE A 387 15.16 -28.73 -54.42
C ILE A 387 15.66 -29.90 -55.27
N LYS A 388 15.67 -29.72 -56.59
CA LYS A 388 16.20 -30.73 -57.51
C LYS A 388 17.65 -30.40 -57.83
N LEU A 389 18.57 -31.30 -57.50
CA LEU A 389 20.00 -31.17 -57.80
C LEU A 389 20.44 -32.37 -58.65
N GLY A 390 20.80 -32.12 -59.91
CA GLY A 390 20.96 -33.20 -60.89
C GLY A 390 19.66 -34.01 -61.04
N ASP A 391 19.72 -35.31 -60.78
CA ASP A 391 18.55 -36.21 -60.79
C ASP A 391 17.92 -36.41 -59.40
N ALA A 392 18.58 -35.95 -58.33
CA ALA A 392 18.13 -36.13 -56.96
C ALA A 392 17.17 -35.02 -56.53
N ILE A 393 16.08 -35.40 -55.87
CA ILE A 393 15.21 -34.47 -55.15
C ILE A 393 15.58 -34.54 -53.67
N ILE A 394 16.08 -33.42 -53.14
CA ILE A 394 16.58 -33.34 -51.77
C ILE A 394 15.71 -32.37 -50.95
N PRO A 395 15.42 -32.67 -49.68
CA PRO A 395 14.84 -31.71 -48.75
C PRO A 395 15.73 -30.48 -48.66
N TYR A 396 15.14 -29.29 -48.76
CA TYR A 396 15.84 -28.02 -48.61
C TYR A 396 15.71 -27.55 -47.17
N HIS A 397 16.83 -27.25 -46.53
CA HIS A 397 16.87 -26.68 -45.19
C HIS A 397 17.07 -25.16 -45.26
N ASP A 398 16.26 -24.38 -44.56
CA ASP A 398 16.27 -22.92 -44.65
C ASP A 398 17.57 -22.28 -44.12
N ASP A 399 18.24 -22.93 -43.15
CA ASP A 399 19.53 -22.47 -42.60
C ASP A 399 20.73 -22.71 -43.54
N PHE A 400 20.55 -23.40 -44.68
CA PHE A 400 21.64 -23.64 -45.62
C PHE A 400 22.22 -22.33 -46.14
N LYS A 401 23.56 -22.22 -46.15
CA LYS A 401 24.29 -21.09 -46.73
C LYS A 401 25.33 -21.56 -47.72
N PHE A 402 25.48 -20.84 -48.83
CA PHE A 402 26.45 -21.15 -49.87
C PHE A 402 27.39 -19.99 -50.14
N TYR A 403 28.68 -20.28 -50.17
CA TYR A 403 29.76 -19.31 -50.40
C TYR A 403 30.65 -19.78 -51.54
N ILE A 404 31.08 -18.86 -52.41
CA ILE A 404 31.92 -19.20 -53.57
C ILE A 404 33.16 -18.31 -53.55
N THR A 405 34.34 -18.89 -53.80
CA THR A 405 35.60 -18.14 -53.86
C THR A 405 36.36 -18.46 -55.14
N THR A 406 36.98 -17.44 -55.72
CA THR A 406 37.94 -17.57 -56.82
C THR A 406 39.29 -16.99 -56.42
N LYS A 407 40.38 -17.59 -56.92
CA LYS A 407 41.73 -17.05 -56.79
C LYS A 407 42.14 -16.18 -57.97
N LEU A 408 41.32 -16.11 -59.02
CA LEU A 408 41.59 -15.27 -60.17
C LEU A 408 41.48 -13.80 -59.74
N PRO A 409 42.50 -12.97 -59.98
CA PRO A 409 42.47 -11.56 -59.58
C PRO A 409 41.48 -10.73 -60.40
N ASN A 410 41.37 -11.01 -61.70
CA ASN A 410 40.46 -10.31 -62.62
C ASN A 410 39.70 -11.33 -63.49
N PRO A 411 38.75 -12.09 -62.92
CA PRO A 411 37.95 -13.05 -63.68
C PRO A 411 36.94 -12.34 -64.58
N HIS A 412 36.78 -12.85 -65.81
CA HIS A 412 35.78 -12.37 -66.77
C HIS A 412 34.50 -13.20 -66.67
N TYR A 413 33.65 -12.87 -65.70
CA TYR A 413 32.34 -13.52 -65.58
C TYR A 413 31.37 -13.02 -66.64
N THR A 414 30.62 -13.94 -67.23
CA THR A 414 29.55 -13.61 -68.17
C THR A 414 28.40 -12.87 -67.45
N PRO A 415 27.59 -12.07 -68.17
CA PRO A 415 26.40 -11.44 -67.58
C PRO A 415 25.46 -12.46 -66.91
N GLU A 416 25.39 -13.67 -67.45
CA GLU A 416 24.61 -14.77 -66.88
C GLU A 416 25.08 -15.11 -65.45
N VAL A 417 26.38 -15.27 -65.22
CA VAL A 417 26.93 -15.51 -63.88
C VAL A 417 26.62 -14.33 -62.95
N SER A 418 26.84 -13.10 -63.41
CA SER A 418 26.59 -11.87 -62.63
C SER A 418 25.12 -11.65 -62.24
N THR A 419 24.18 -12.27 -62.96
CA THR A 419 22.76 -12.27 -62.56
C THR A 419 22.46 -13.30 -61.46
N LYS A 420 23.15 -14.44 -61.46
CA LYS A 420 22.93 -15.58 -60.56
C LYS A 420 23.57 -15.39 -59.18
N VAL A 421 24.73 -14.74 -59.10
CA VAL A 421 25.49 -14.54 -57.86
C VAL A 421 25.72 -13.05 -57.56
N THR A 422 25.99 -12.72 -56.30
CA THR A 422 26.53 -11.39 -55.94
C THR A 422 28.05 -11.46 -55.98
N ILE A 423 28.66 -10.82 -56.96
CA ILE A 423 30.13 -10.74 -57.06
C ILE A 423 30.62 -9.70 -56.07
N VAL A 424 31.56 -10.10 -55.21
CA VAL A 424 32.17 -9.25 -54.18
C VAL A 424 33.67 -9.22 -54.40
N ASN A 425 34.22 -8.04 -54.63
CA ASN A 425 35.66 -7.85 -54.77
C ASN A 425 36.32 -7.84 -53.39
N PHE A 426 37.07 -8.90 -53.10
CA PHE A 426 37.84 -9.06 -51.87
C PHE A 426 39.36 -8.98 -52.12
N THR A 427 39.74 -8.41 -53.27
CA THR A 427 41.15 -8.13 -53.57
C THR A 427 41.70 -7.15 -52.56
N LEU A 428 42.89 -7.46 -52.04
CA LEU A 428 43.54 -6.65 -51.02
C LEU A 428 43.78 -5.22 -51.50
N ALA A 429 43.09 -4.26 -50.90
CA ALA A 429 43.29 -2.84 -51.17
C ALA A 429 44.60 -2.33 -50.55
N PRO A 430 45.28 -1.32 -51.16
CA PRO A 430 46.49 -0.75 -50.60
C PRO A 430 46.34 -0.23 -49.17
N SER A 431 45.24 0.46 -48.88
CA SER A 431 44.91 0.93 -47.52
C SER A 431 44.70 -0.23 -46.54
N GLY A 432 43.97 -1.28 -46.95
CA GLY A 432 43.76 -2.46 -46.12
C GLY A 432 45.05 -3.24 -45.81
N LEU A 433 45.96 -3.33 -46.78
CA LEU A 433 47.29 -3.91 -46.54
C LEU A 433 48.13 -3.04 -45.61
N GLU A 434 48.06 -1.71 -45.73
CA GLU A 434 48.76 -0.78 -44.84
C GLU A 434 48.37 -1.01 -43.38
N ASP A 435 47.07 -1.09 -43.09
CA ASP A 435 46.56 -1.35 -41.74
C ASP A 435 46.98 -2.73 -41.20
N GLN A 436 46.96 -3.75 -42.07
CA GLN A 436 47.42 -5.10 -41.70
C GLN A 436 48.92 -5.11 -41.40
N LEU A 437 49.74 -4.47 -42.23
CA LEU A 437 51.18 -4.39 -42.04
C LEU A 437 51.54 -3.54 -40.82
N LEU A 438 50.80 -2.46 -40.56
CA LEU A 438 50.93 -1.66 -39.36
C LEU A 438 50.69 -2.51 -38.12
N ALA A 439 49.61 -3.30 -38.11
CA ALA A 439 49.31 -4.21 -37.01
C ALA A 439 50.42 -5.25 -36.80
N ILE A 440 50.95 -5.84 -37.88
CA ILE A 440 52.05 -6.81 -37.80
C ILE A 440 53.34 -6.16 -37.28
N ALA A 441 53.70 -4.99 -37.80
CA ALA A 441 54.91 -4.28 -37.38
C ALA A 441 54.84 -3.87 -35.91
N VAL A 442 53.70 -3.36 -35.46
CA VAL A 442 53.48 -3.01 -34.04
C VAL A 442 53.46 -4.27 -33.18
N ALA A 443 52.84 -5.37 -33.62
CA ALA A 443 52.83 -6.62 -32.87
C ALA A 443 54.24 -7.20 -32.65
N GLU A 444 55.14 -7.05 -33.63
CA GLU A 444 56.51 -7.55 -33.54
C GLU A 444 57.39 -6.63 -32.69
N GLU A 445 57.33 -5.31 -32.89
CA GLU A 445 58.19 -4.35 -32.18
C GLU A 445 57.69 -4.00 -30.77
N ARG A 446 56.38 -3.90 -30.60
CA ARG A 446 55.68 -3.49 -29.38
C ARG A 446 54.47 -4.39 -29.12
N PRO A 447 54.68 -5.69 -28.84
CA PRO A 447 53.60 -6.64 -28.55
C PRO A 447 52.73 -6.18 -27.39
N ASP A 448 53.30 -5.45 -26.43
CA ASP A 448 52.60 -4.84 -25.30
C ASP A 448 51.51 -3.85 -25.73
N LEU A 449 51.79 -3.02 -26.74
CA LEU A 449 50.81 -2.04 -27.26
C LEU A 449 49.69 -2.73 -28.04
N GLU A 450 50.01 -3.75 -28.83
CA GLU A 450 49.00 -4.47 -29.61
C GLU A 450 48.11 -5.34 -28.71
N GLU A 451 48.67 -5.96 -27.68
CA GLU A 451 47.89 -6.68 -26.66
C GLU A 451 47.00 -5.70 -25.88
N ALA A 452 47.54 -4.57 -25.43
CA ALA A 452 46.76 -3.53 -24.75
C ALA A 452 45.61 -3.00 -25.63
N LYS A 453 45.86 -2.76 -26.93
CA LYS A 453 44.82 -2.32 -27.87
C LYS A 453 43.72 -3.37 -28.02
N ASN A 454 44.09 -4.64 -28.24
CA ASN A 454 43.11 -5.70 -28.41
C ASN A 454 42.30 -5.94 -27.13
N GLN A 455 42.94 -5.89 -25.95
CA GLN A 455 42.24 -5.95 -24.66
C GLN A 455 41.29 -4.76 -24.45
N LEU A 456 41.72 -3.53 -24.77
CA LEU A 456 40.86 -2.35 -24.68
C LEU A 456 39.66 -2.44 -25.62
N ILE A 457 39.87 -2.90 -26.85
CA ILE A 457 38.79 -3.11 -27.81
C ILE A 457 37.78 -4.12 -27.26
N VAL A 458 38.23 -5.26 -26.70
CA VAL A 458 37.37 -6.29 -26.04
C VAL A 458 36.62 -5.72 -24.85
N SER A 459 37.33 -5.01 -23.98
CA SER A 459 36.75 -4.38 -22.80
C SER A 459 35.69 -3.33 -23.17
N ASN A 460 35.97 -2.45 -24.14
CA ASN A 460 35.08 -1.37 -24.55
C ASN A 460 33.76 -1.91 -25.13
N ALA A 461 33.79 -2.94 -25.98
CA ALA A 461 32.55 -3.56 -26.45
C ALA A 461 31.76 -4.24 -25.34
N LYS A 462 32.43 -4.99 -24.45
CA LYS A 462 31.76 -5.61 -23.31
C LYS A 462 31.08 -4.54 -22.43
N MET A 463 31.77 -3.42 -22.19
CA MET A 463 31.22 -2.29 -21.44
C MET A 463 30.02 -1.63 -22.15
N LYS A 464 30.09 -1.41 -23.47
CA LYS A 464 28.97 -0.87 -24.26
C LYS A 464 27.77 -1.83 -24.28
N GLN A 465 28.02 -3.14 -24.37
CA GLN A 465 26.98 -4.16 -24.28
C GLN A 465 26.34 -4.18 -22.88
N GLU A 466 27.15 -4.18 -21.82
CA GLU A 466 26.66 -4.13 -20.43
C GLU A 466 25.82 -2.88 -20.16
N LEU A 467 26.18 -1.72 -20.74
CA LEU A 467 25.34 -0.51 -20.66
C LEU A 467 23.98 -0.75 -21.29
N LYS A 468 23.92 -1.26 -22.53
CA LYS A 468 22.66 -1.55 -23.21
C LYS A 468 21.81 -2.56 -22.44
N GLU A 469 22.41 -3.62 -21.91
CA GLU A 469 21.69 -4.62 -21.10
C GLU A 469 21.10 -4.02 -19.81
N ILE A 470 21.82 -3.11 -19.16
CA ILE A 470 21.30 -2.38 -17.98
C ILE A 470 20.09 -1.54 -18.37
N GLU A 471 20.15 -0.86 -19.51
CA GLU A 471 19.07 -0.01 -20.01
C GLU A 471 17.82 -0.82 -20.37
N ASP A 472 17.99 -1.91 -21.12
CA ASP A 472 16.92 -2.83 -21.47
C ASP A 472 16.27 -3.43 -20.22
N LYS A 473 17.07 -3.72 -19.19
CA LYS A 473 16.59 -4.20 -17.88
C LYS A 473 15.78 -3.13 -17.14
N ILE A 474 16.21 -1.87 -17.14
CA ILE A 474 15.46 -0.75 -16.55
C ILE A 474 14.12 -0.59 -17.27
N LEU A 475 14.13 -0.57 -18.61
CA LEU A 475 12.94 -0.43 -19.43
C LEU A 475 11.96 -1.58 -19.17
N HIS A 476 12.45 -2.81 -19.15
CA HIS A 476 11.65 -3.98 -18.85
C HIS A 476 11.01 -3.87 -17.47
N LYS A 477 11.78 -3.54 -16.42
CA LYS A 477 11.25 -3.43 -15.06
C LYS A 477 10.19 -2.32 -14.92
N LEU A 478 10.38 -1.19 -15.58
CA LEU A 478 9.37 -0.12 -15.63
C LEU A 478 8.10 -0.58 -16.33
N SER A 479 8.24 -1.29 -17.46
CA SER A 479 7.09 -1.80 -18.23
C SER A 479 6.32 -2.92 -17.51
N SER A 480 7.02 -3.73 -16.70
CA SER A 480 6.42 -4.85 -15.97
C SER A 480 5.87 -4.47 -14.61
N SER A 481 6.09 -3.22 -14.15
CA SER A 481 5.58 -2.78 -12.84
C SER A 481 4.05 -2.59 -12.92
N GLU A 482 3.31 -3.40 -12.16
CA GLU A 482 1.86 -3.28 -12.02
C GLU A 482 1.53 -2.41 -10.80
N GLY A 483 0.70 -1.38 -10.97
CA GLY A 483 0.31 -0.47 -9.89
C GLY A 483 1.21 0.76 -9.79
N ASN A 484 1.42 1.27 -8.56
CA ASN A 484 2.21 2.48 -8.35
C ASN A 484 3.71 2.14 -8.26
N PRO A 485 4.57 2.65 -9.16
CA PRO A 485 6.01 2.39 -9.14
C PRO A 485 6.70 2.79 -7.84
N VAL A 486 6.12 3.73 -7.09
CA VAL A 486 6.65 4.20 -5.79
C VAL A 486 6.52 3.14 -4.69
N ASP A 487 5.59 2.20 -4.84
CA ASP A 487 5.39 1.11 -3.88
C ASP A 487 6.27 -0.13 -4.20
N ASP A 488 6.85 -0.19 -5.40
CA ASP A 488 7.77 -1.25 -5.81
C ASP A 488 9.21 -0.98 -5.32
N VAL A 489 9.55 -1.56 -4.18
CA VAL A 489 10.85 -1.41 -3.55
C VAL A 489 11.96 -2.08 -4.36
N ASP A 490 11.67 -3.20 -5.04
CA ASP A 490 12.67 -3.93 -5.84
C ASP A 490 13.05 -3.14 -7.10
N LEU A 491 12.07 -2.50 -7.75
CA LEU A 491 12.30 -1.57 -8.85
C LEU A 491 13.25 -0.45 -8.45
N ILE A 492 12.99 0.22 -7.31
CA ILE A 492 13.79 1.35 -6.84
C ILE A 492 15.22 0.93 -6.50
N GLN A 493 15.40 -0.18 -5.78
CA GLN A 493 16.74 -0.70 -5.45
C GLN A 493 17.51 -1.11 -6.71
N THR A 494 16.82 -1.73 -7.67
CA THR A 494 17.45 -2.13 -8.94
C THR A 494 17.83 -0.91 -9.78
N LEU A 495 17.00 0.12 -9.83
CA LEU A 495 17.30 1.39 -10.51
C LEU A 495 18.53 2.07 -9.89
N GLU A 496 18.60 2.15 -8.56
CA GLU A 496 19.73 2.74 -7.84
C GLU A 496 21.03 1.97 -8.12
N ALA A 497 21.01 0.64 -8.03
CA ALA A 497 22.16 -0.20 -8.35
C ALA A 497 22.57 -0.10 -9.84
N SER A 498 21.58 -0.06 -10.74
CA SER A 498 21.80 0.06 -12.19
C SER A 498 22.40 1.41 -12.55
N LYS A 499 21.95 2.50 -11.91
CA LYS A 499 22.50 3.85 -12.12
C LYS A 499 23.95 3.95 -11.69
N VAL A 500 24.29 3.43 -10.51
CA VAL A 500 25.68 3.41 -10.02
C VAL A 500 26.57 2.61 -10.99
N LYS A 501 26.14 1.41 -11.38
CA LYS A 501 26.88 0.56 -12.32
C LYS A 501 27.03 1.23 -13.70
N ALA A 502 25.98 1.85 -14.23
CA ALA A 502 26.03 2.58 -15.50
C ALA A 502 26.98 3.80 -15.43
N GLY A 503 26.98 4.54 -14.32
CA GLY A 503 27.92 5.65 -14.09
C GLY A 503 29.38 5.19 -14.06
N GLU A 504 29.66 4.09 -13.37
CA GLU A 504 31.00 3.48 -13.33
C GLU A 504 31.46 3.02 -14.72
N ILE A 505 30.58 2.36 -15.48
CA ILE A 505 30.91 1.91 -16.84
C ILE A 505 31.14 3.12 -17.76
N LYS A 506 30.30 4.16 -17.71
CA LYS A 506 30.50 5.39 -18.50
C LYS A 506 31.87 6.02 -18.21
N ALA A 507 32.26 6.13 -16.94
CA ALA A 507 33.58 6.65 -16.57
C ALA A 507 34.72 5.78 -17.14
N LYS A 508 34.58 4.44 -17.08
CA LYS A 508 35.56 3.51 -17.67
C LYS A 508 35.63 3.59 -19.20
N VAL A 509 34.50 3.78 -19.87
CA VAL A 509 34.45 3.95 -21.34
C VAL A 509 35.21 5.21 -21.75
N VAL A 510 35.02 6.34 -21.06
CA VAL A 510 35.74 7.58 -21.35
C VAL A 510 37.26 7.40 -21.18
N ILE A 511 37.68 6.72 -20.11
CA ILE A 511 39.11 6.42 -19.88
C ILE A 511 39.65 5.49 -20.98
N ALA A 512 38.88 4.47 -21.37
CA ALA A 512 39.27 3.54 -22.42
C ALA A 512 39.39 4.24 -23.79
N GLU A 513 38.48 5.16 -24.13
CA GLU A 513 38.53 5.95 -25.36
C GLU A 513 39.73 6.90 -25.39
N GLN A 514 40.10 7.50 -24.26
CA GLN A 514 41.32 8.31 -24.19
C GLN A 514 42.57 7.42 -24.34
N THR A 515 42.59 6.26 -23.67
CA THR A 515 43.72 5.32 -23.78
C THR A 515 43.87 4.78 -25.20
N GLU A 516 42.76 4.55 -25.91
CA GLU A 516 42.75 4.13 -27.30
C GLU A 516 43.39 5.18 -28.21
N LYS A 517 43.09 6.47 -28.01
CA LYS A 517 43.74 7.57 -28.73
C LYS A 517 45.25 7.61 -28.48
N ASP A 518 45.68 7.49 -27.24
CA ASP A 518 47.11 7.53 -26.89
C ASP A 518 47.88 6.34 -27.54
N ILE A 519 47.24 5.17 -27.60
CA ILE A 519 47.77 4.00 -28.30
C ILE A 519 47.82 4.25 -29.81
N ASP A 520 46.79 4.83 -30.41
CA ASP A 520 46.75 5.12 -31.84
C ASP A 520 47.77 6.19 -32.25
N GLU A 521 48.02 7.20 -31.41
CA GLU A 521 49.11 8.16 -31.61
C GLU A 521 50.48 7.46 -31.62
N THR A 522 50.69 6.51 -30.71
CA THR A 522 51.94 5.74 -30.66
C THR A 522 52.08 4.81 -31.87
N ARG A 523 50.98 4.15 -32.28
CA ARG A 523 50.92 3.35 -33.51
C ARG A 523 51.19 4.18 -34.76
N SER A 524 50.78 5.43 -34.78
CA SER A 524 50.95 6.31 -35.94
C SER A 524 52.43 6.51 -36.32
N GLN A 525 53.35 6.34 -35.37
CA GLN A 525 54.80 6.40 -35.63
C GLN A 525 55.29 5.27 -36.56
N TYR A 526 54.55 4.17 -36.63
CA TYR A 526 54.85 3.01 -37.46
C TYR A 526 54.20 3.05 -38.86
N ILE A 527 53.32 4.01 -39.13
CA ILE A 527 52.68 4.20 -40.44
C ILE A 527 53.71 4.27 -41.58
N PRO A 528 54.84 5.01 -41.47
CA PRO A 528 55.83 5.06 -42.54
C PRO A 528 56.42 3.68 -42.92
N VAL A 529 56.53 2.76 -41.96
CA VAL A 529 56.99 1.39 -42.21
C VAL A 529 55.92 0.62 -42.99
N ALA A 530 54.66 0.72 -42.56
CA ALA A 530 53.53 0.10 -43.26
C ALA A 530 53.40 0.60 -44.71
N VAL A 531 53.51 1.92 -44.94
CA VAL A 531 53.47 2.54 -46.27
C VAL A 531 54.60 2.01 -47.17
N ARG A 532 55.83 1.92 -46.66
CA ARG A 532 56.98 1.41 -47.44
C ARG A 532 56.81 -0.06 -47.79
N THR A 533 56.39 -0.89 -46.83
CA THR A 533 56.17 -2.32 -47.04
C THR A 533 55.01 -2.57 -47.99
N ARG A 534 53.94 -1.75 -47.92
CA ARG A 534 52.85 -1.75 -48.90
C ARG A 534 53.36 -1.48 -50.32
N ILE A 535 54.16 -0.42 -50.51
CA ILE A 535 54.75 -0.10 -51.83
C ILE A 535 55.57 -1.28 -52.35
N LEU A 536 56.44 -1.86 -51.50
CA LEU A 536 57.23 -3.03 -51.88
C LEU A 536 56.35 -4.21 -52.30
N PHE A 537 55.31 -4.51 -51.54
CA PHE A 537 54.38 -5.61 -51.85
C PHE A 537 53.73 -5.43 -53.22
N PHE A 538 53.14 -4.26 -53.50
CA PHE A 538 52.50 -4.03 -54.81
C PHE A 538 53.51 -3.99 -55.95
N CYS A 539 54.70 -3.40 -55.76
CA CYS A 539 55.76 -3.46 -56.77
C CYS A 539 56.21 -4.90 -57.07
N THR A 540 56.23 -5.80 -56.07
CA THR A 540 56.54 -7.22 -56.28
C THR A 540 55.39 -8.03 -56.84
N TYR A 541 54.16 -7.61 -56.58
CA TYR A 541 52.95 -8.26 -57.10
C TYR A 541 52.71 -7.91 -58.57
N ASP A 542 53.10 -6.70 -58.97
CA ASP A 542 53.04 -6.23 -60.36
C ASP A 542 54.16 -6.81 -61.25
N LEU A 543 55.23 -7.34 -60.65
CA LEU A 543 56.35 -8.05 -61.30
C LEU A 543 56.00 -9.52 -61.57
#